data_AF-A0A2P7Z7I8-F1
#
_entry.id   AF-A0A2P7Z7I8-F1
#
_cell.length_a   1.000
_cell.length_b   1.000
_cell.length_c   1.000
_cell.angle_alpha   90.00
_cell.angle_beta   90.00
_cell.angle_gamma   90.00
#
_symmetry.space_group_name_H-M   'P 1'
#
loop_
_entity.id
_entity.type
_entity.pdbx_description
1 polymer ?
#
loop_
_entity_poly.entity_id
_entity_poly.type
_entity_poly.pdbx_seq_one_letter_code
_entity_poly.pdbx_strand_id
1 'polypeptide(L)'
;MSLELSPADQAFQALATQPLEVVLQQLGTWPKALSPHDFTGFAVKHNRIDLFRHLLQSNAGKEHQTSVDVKVVVWKQSQPLLQELLDSGFDINENIGSYQGCVLTCAILSRATDEMIEWLLDRGADPNGVYGGVDHCGHSLRLYVQMSDIDKPTKAARMLIERGADVNASKRYIWLQ
;
A
#
# COMPACT_ATOMS: atom_id res chain seq x y z
N MET A 1 -37.52 16.76 -1.54
CA MET A 1 -37.54 15.30 -1.34
C MET A 1 -36.19 14.94 -0.74
N SER A 2 -36.13 14.87 0.60
CA SER A 2 -34.88 14.60 1.31
C SER A 2 -34.54 13.12 1.14
N LEU A 3 -33.45 12.82 0.43
CA LEU A 3 -32.94 11.46 0.34
C LEU A 3 -32.34 11.11 1.70
N GLU A 4 -33.06 10.35 2.52
CA GLU A 4 -32.48 9.76 3.72
C GLU A 4 -31.38 8.78 3.32
N LEU A 5 -30.20 8.95 3.91
CA LEU A 5 -29.04 8.10 3.68
C LEU A 5 -29.32 6.69 4.19
N SER A 6 -28.81 5.67 3.49
CA SER A 6 -28.92 4.28 3.95
C SER A 6 -28.18 4.09 5.28
N PRO A 7 -28.51 3.06 6.09
CA PRO A 7 -27.78 2.78 7.33
C PRO A 7 -26.27 2.59 7.14
N ALA A 8 -25.85 2.05 5.98
CA ALA A 8 -24.44 1.94 5.63
C ALA A 8 -23.82 3.30 5.32
N ASP A 9 -24.51 4.16 4.59
CA ASP A 9 -24.03 5.51 4.27
C ASP A 9 -23.95 6.40 5.52
N GLN A 10 -24.88 6.24 6.46
CA GLN A 10 -24.83 6.92 7.76
C GLN A 10 -23.62 6.45 8.58
N ALA A 11 -23.34 5.14 8.60
CA ALA A 11 -22.15 4.60 9.26
C ALA A 11 -20.86 5.12 8.63
N PHE A 12 -20.78 5.16 7.29
CA PHE A 12 -19.65 5.74 6.58
C PHE A 12 -19.51 7.25 6.82
N GLN A 13 -20.60 8.00 6.88
CA GLN A 13 -20.55 9.42 7.21
C GLN A 13 -20.02 9.64 8.64
N ALA A 14 -20.48 8.82 9.60
CA ALA A 14 -20.00 8.86 10.97
C ALA A 14 -18.49 8.56 11.04
N LEU A 15 -18.03 7.51 10.35
CA LEU A 15 -16.62 7.16 10.22
C LEU A 15 -15.75 8.30 9.66
N ALA A 16 -16.27 9.09 8.72
CA ALA A 16 -15.53 10.22 8.16
C ALA A 16 -15.45 11.43 9.10
N THR A 17 -16.53 11.70 9.83
CA THR A 17 -16.76 13.04 10.43
C THR A 17 -16.67 13.05 11.94
N GLN A 18 -16.88 11.92 12.61
CA GLN A 18 -16.93 11.87 14.06
C GLN A 18 -15.54 11.60 14.69
N PRO A 19 -15.31 12.09 15.93
CA PRO A 19 -14.12 11.76 16.71
C PRO A 19 -13.98 10.26 16.90
N LEU A 20 -12.73 9.77 16.98
CA LEU A 20 -12.44 8.34 17.09
C LEU A 20 -13.20 7.69 18.25
N GLU A 21 -13.28 8.34 19.41
CA GLU A 21 -13.91 7.80 20.60
C GLU A 21 -15.40 7.48 20.36
N VAL A 22 -16.09 8.36 19.64
CA VAL A 22 -17.51 8.17 19.29
C VAL A 22 -17.66 7.05 18.27
N VAL A 23 -16.77 7.01 17.27
CA VAL A 23 -16.71 5.97 16.26
C VAL A 23 -16.51 4.59 16.92
N LEU A 24 -15.59 4.48 17.88
CA LEU A 24 -15.30 3.22 18.57
C LEU A 24 -16.45 2.72 19.45
N GLN A 25 -17.18 3.62 20.11
CA GLN A 25 -18.38 3.25 20.89
C GLN A 25 -19.50 2.68 20.02
N GLN A 26 -19.55 3.08 18.74
CA GLN A 26 -20.59 2.67 17.81
C GLN A 26 -20.21 1.45 16.97
N LEU A 27 -18.93 1.04 16.93
CA LEU A 27 -18.43 -0.07 16.09
C LEU A 27 -19.27 -1.35 16.21
N GLY A 28 -19.69 -1.72 17.43
CA GLY A 28 -20.49 -2.92 17.68
C GLY A 28 -21.96 -2.81 17.25
N THR A 29 -22.43 -1.62 16.92
CA THR A 29 -23.83 -1.34 16.52
C THR A 29 -24.00 -1.27 15.01
N TRP A 30 -22.90 -1.31 14.26
CA TRP A 30 -22.91 -1.10 12.82
C TRP A 30 -23.38 -2.31 12.03
N PRO A 31 -23.84 -2.09 10.78
CA PRO A 31 -24.37 -3.16 9.96
C PRO A 31 -23.37 -4.30 9.82
N LYS A 32 -23.83 -5.54 10.06
CA LYS A 32 -23.01 -6.76 9.85
C LYS A 32 -22.49 -6.93 8.42
N ALA A 33 -23.04 -6.18 7.47
CA ALA A 33 -22.57 -6.15 6.09
C ALA A 33 -21.19 -5.47 5.93
N LEU A 34 -20.75 -4.67 6.92
CA LEU A 34 -19.42 -4.05 6.91
C LEU A 34 -18.39 -5.02 7.48
N SER A 35 -17.41 -5.39 6.64
CA SER A 35 -16.29 -6.23 7.01
C SER A 35 -15.14 -5.40 7.62
N PRO A 36 -14.20 -6.02 8.37
CA PRO A 36 -12.96 -5.36 8.80
C PRO A 36 -12.19 -4.69 7.65
N HIS A 37 -12.23 -5.30 6.46
CA HIS A 37 -11.64 -4.74 5.25
C HIS A 37 -12.30 -3.41 4.85
N ASP A 38 -13.64 -3.31 4.93
CA ASP A 38 -14.38 -2.08 4.61
C ASP A 38 -13.99 -0.92 5.53
N PHE A 39 -13.79 -1.19 6.83
CA PHE A 39 -13.32 -0.17 7.77
C PHE A 39 -11.91 0.31 7.47
N THR A 40 -10.99 -0.60 7.17
CA THR A 40 -9.61 -0.22 6.80
C THR A 40 -9.57 0.53 5.48
N GLY A 41 -10.31 0.07 4.46
CA GLY A 41 -10.43 0.76 3.17
C GLY A 41 -11.02 2.15 3.32
N PHE A 42 -12.00 2.32 4.21
CA PHE A 42 -12.55 3.62 4.55
C PHE A 42 -11.52 4.53 5.22
N ALA A 43 -10.81 4.02 6.23
CA ALA A 43 -9.79 4.78 6.93
C ALA A 43 -8.71 5.30 5.97
N VAL A 44 -8.27 4.46 5.03
CA VAL A 44 -7.30 4.82 3.97
C VAL A 44 -7.88 5.85 3.00
N LYS A 45 -9.12 5.63 2.52
CA LYS A 45 -9.81 6.55 1.60
C LYS A 45 -9.89 7.97 2.17
N HIS A 46 -10.26 8.08 3.44
CA HIS A 46 -10.46 9.34 4.15
C HIS A 46 -9.24 9.83 4.93
N ASN A 47 -8.09 9.15 4.83
CA ASN A 47 -6.84 9.48 5.54
C ASN A 47 -7.02 9.61 7.06
N ARG A 48 -7.91 8.80 7.65
CA ARG A 48 -8.15 8.70 9.09
C ARG A 48 -7.04 7.85 9.74
N ILE A 49 -5.86 8.45 9.93
CA ILE A 49 -4.68 7.77 10.48
C ILE A 49 -4.95 7.21 11.88
N ASP A 50 -5.70 7.95 12.69
CA ASP A 50 -6.15 7.58 14.03
C ASP A 50 -6.97 6.28 14.04
N LEU A 51 -7.97 6.20 13.15
CA LEU A 51 -8.79 5.01 12.98
C LEU A 51 -7.96 3.86 12.40
N PHE A 52 -7.13 4.13 11.39
CA PHE A 52 -6.30 3.11 10.75
C PHE A 52 -5.34 2.47 11.76
N ARG A 53 -4.65 3.28 12.57
CA ARG A 53 -3.78 2.81 13.66
C ARG A 53 -4.55 1.96 14.66
N HIS A 54 -5.71 2.40 15.10
CA HIS A 54 -6.54 1.64 16.04
C HIS A 54 -6.94 0.28 15.46
N LEU A 55 -7.35 0.24 14.18
CA LEU A 55 -7.70 -1.00 13.50
C LEU A 55 -6.52 -1.97 13.43
N LEU A 56 -5.31 -1.48 13.09
CA LEU A 56 -4.10 -2.31 13.08
C LEU A 56 -3.79 -2.89 14.47
N GLN A 57 -3.82 -2.07 15.51
CA GLN A 57 -3.54 -2.49 16.89
C GLN A 57 -4.58 -3.47 17.43
N SER A 58 -5.86 -3.27 17.11
CA SER A 58 -6.95 -4.17 17.52
C SER A 58 -6.89 -5.55 16.86
N ASN A 59 -6.14 -5.66 15.76
CA ASN A 59 -5.96 -6.90 15.01
C ASN A 59 -4.59 -7.56 15.25
N ALA A 60 -3.70 -6.92 16.03
CA ALA A 60 -2.41 -7.47 16.41
C ALA A 60 -2.60 -8.78 17.21
N GLY A 61 -2.06 -9.89 16.69
CA GLY A 61 -2.16 -11.21 17.31
C GLY A 61 -3.30 -12.10 16.79
N LYS A 62 -4.12 -11.66 15.84
CA LYS A 62 -5.01 -12.55 15.07
C LYS A 62 -4.26 -13.04 13.86
N GLU A 63 -3.72 -14.24 14.00
CA GLU A 63 -2.80 -14.85 13.05
C GLU A 63 -3.43 -14.98 11.66
N HIS A 64 -2.74 -14.41 10.66
CA HIS A 64 -2.96 -14.51 9.21
C HIS A 64 -4.09 -13.64 8.63
N GLN A 65 -3.69 -12.81 7.65
CA GLN A 65 -4.43 -11.73 6.98
C GLN A 65 -4.73 -10.52 7.87
N THR A 66 -3.78 -9.57 7.89
CA THR A 66 -4.16 -8.15 7.96
C THR A 66 -5.31 -7.93 6.98
N SER A 67 -6.48 -7.51 7.47
CA SER A 67 -7.64 -7.16 6.64
C SER A 67 -7.37 -5.93 5.75
N VAL A 68 -6.13 -5.44 5.74
CA VAL A 68 -5.68 -4.28 5.00
C VAL A 68 -5.26 -4.72 3.60
N ASP A 69 -5.88 -4.09 2.62
CA ASP A 69 -5.40 -4.16 1.25
C ASP A 69 -4.21 -3.21 1.07
N VAL A 70 -2.99 -3.71 1.32
CA VAL A 70 -1.76 -2.91 1.33
C VAL A 70 -1.58 -2.14 0.02
N LYS A 71 -1.98 -2.70 -1.13
CA LYS A 71 -1.89 -2.00 -2.42
C LYS A 71 -2.69 -0.69 -2.44
N VAL A 72 -3.83 -0.63 -1.76
CA VAL A 72 -4.65 0.58 -1.68
C VAL A 72 -3.94 1.65 -0.84
N VAL A 73 -3.21 1.25 0.20
CA VAL A 73 -2.37 2.16 0.99
C VAL A 73 -1.22 2.71 0.16
N VAL A 74 -0.56 1.86 -0.64
CA VAL A 74 0.52 2.26 -1.55
C VAL A 74 0.01 3.23 -2.63
N TRP A 75 -1.12 2.92 -3.27
CA TRP A 75 -1.72 3.78 -4.30
C TRP A 75 -2.16 5.15 -3.76
N LYS A 76 -2.48 5.23 -2.46
CA LYS A 76 -2.76 6.50 -1.79
C LYS A 76 -1.52 7.39 -1.67
N GLN A 77 -0.32 6.81 -1.75
CA GLN A 77 0.97 7.49 -1.60
C GLN A 77 1.05 8.31 -0.29
N SER A 78 0.44 7.79 0.78
CA SER A 78 0.43 8.44 2.09
C SER A 78 1.54 7.84 2.95
N GLN A 79 2.65 8.59 3.10
CA GLN A 79 3.74 8.21 4.00
C GLN A 79 3.26 7.94 5.44
N PRO A 80 2.34 8.74 6.04
CA PRO A 80 1.81 8.42 7.36
C PRO A 80 1.09 7.08 7.43
N LEU A 81 0.25 6.73 6.45
CA LEU A 81 -0.45 5.43 6.45
C LEU A 81 0.52 4.26 6.27
N LEU A 82 1.53 4.42 5.41
CA LEU A 82 2.59 3.42 5.27
C LEU A 82 3.41 3.28 6.54
N GLN A 83 3.67 4.37 7.26
CA GLN A 83 4.37 4.31 8.54
C GLN A 83 3.57 3.53 9.58
N GLU A 84 2.25 3.74 9.68
CA GLU A 84 1.40 2.93 10.58
C GLU A 84 1.46 1.43 10.26
N LEU A 85 1.53 1.06 8.96
CA LEU A 85 1.71 -0.33 8.56
C LEU A 85 3.05 -0.87 9.06
N LEU A 86 4.15 -0.17 8.81
CA LEU A 86 5.49 -0.59 9.25
C LEU A 86 5.55 -0.70 10.78
N ASP A 87 4.96 0.25 11.50
CA ASP A 87 4.91 0.26 12.96
C ASP A 87 4.06 -0.90 13.53
N SER A 88 3.13 -1.44 12.73
CA SER A 88 2.38 -2.67 13.07
C SER A 88 3.17 -3.97 12.86
N GLY A 89 4.39 -3.87 12.32
CA GLY A 89 5.26 -5.01 12.03
C GLY A 89 5.13 -5.56 10.61
N PHE A 90 4.45 -4.84 9.71
CA PHE A 90 4.42 -5.20 8.29
C PHE A 90 5.83 -5.09 7.70
N ASP A 91 6.33 -6.16 7.08
CA ASP A 91 7.61 -6.13 6.37
C ASP A 91 7.45 -5.50 4.98
N ILE A 92 8.17 -4.40 4.75
CA ILE A 92 8.16 -3.60 3.53
C ILE A 92 8.52 -4.41 2.26
N ASN A 93 9.23 -5.52 2.43
CA ASN A 93 9.69 -6.40 1.35
C ASN A 93 8.77 -7.60 1.11
N GLU A 94 7.71 -7.78 1.91
CA GLU A 94 6.73 -8.83 1.71
C GLU A 94 6.02 -8.72 0.36
N ASN A 95 5.61 -9.86 -0.17
CA ASN A 95 4.77 -9.91 -1.37
C ASN A 95 3.34 -9.48 -1.02
N ILE A 96 2.91 -8.34 -1.57
CA ILE A 96 1.57 -7.76 -1.34
C ILE A 96 0.55 -8.13 -2.43
N GLY A 97 0.90 -9.08 -3.30
CA GLY A 97 0.06 -9.59 -4.37
C GLY A 97 0.86 -9.98 -5.60
N SER A 98 0.48 -11.08 -6.25
CA SER A 98 1.23 -11.69 -7.35
C SER A 98 1.57 -10.74 -8.50
N TYR A 99 0.74 -9.74 -8.76
CA TYR A 99 0.99 -8.74 -9.82
C TYR A 99 1.71 -7.50 -9.33
N GLN A 100 1.70 -7.23 -8.03
CA GLN A 100 2.26 -6.02 -7.43
C GLN A 100 3.69 -6.21 -6.96
N GLY A 101 4.07 -7.44 -6.58
CA GLY A 101 5.36 -7.71 -5.94
C GLY A 101 5.37 -7.17 -4.51
N CYS A 102 6.43 -6.47 -4.12
CA CYS A 102 6.51 -5.75 -2.86
C CYS A 102 5.95 -4.32 -2.93
N VAL A 103 6.02 -3.58 -1.82
CA VAL A 103 5.58 -2.18 -1.74
C VAL A 103 6.29 -1.29 -2.76
N LEU A 104 7.59 -1.47 -2.95
CA LEU A 104 8.39 -0.66 -3.88
C LEU A 104 7.93 -0.83 -5.33
N THR A 105 7.77 -2.08 -5.79
CA THR A 105 7.30 -2.33 -7.16
C THR A 105 5.85 -1.87 -7.34
N CYS A 106 5.00 -2.01 -6.33
CA CYS A 106 3.64 -1.48 -6.37
C CYS A 106 3.60 0.05 -6.50
N ALA A 107 4.45 0.76 -5.75
CA ALA A 107 4.57 2.22 -5.83
C ALA A 107 4.96 2.64 -7.26
N ILE A 108 5.93 1.96 -7.86
CA ILE A 108 6.37 2.20 -9.24
C ILE A 108 5.24 1.94 -10.24
N LEU A 109 4.51 0.82 -10.11
CA LEU A 109 3.34 0.50 -10.95
C LEU A 109 2.26 1.57 -10.88
N SER A 110 2.12 2.22 -9.72
CA SER A 110 1.17 3.31 -9.51
C SER A 110 1.69 4.70 -9.88
N ARG A 111 2.88 4.78 -10.50
CA ARG A 111 3.57 6.04 -10.85
C ARG A 111 3.79 6.95 -9.63
N ALA A 112 4.29 6.37 -8.55
CA ALA A 112 4.63 7.13 -7.35
C ALA A 112 5.71 8.20 -7.62
N THR A 113 5.68 9.28 -6.84
CA THR A 113 6.67 10.35 -6.96
C THR A 113 8.06 9.88 -6.55
N ASP A 114 9.09 10.56 -7.01
CA ASP A 114 10.47 10.23 -6.66
C ASP A 114 10.68 10.33 -5.13
N GLU A 115 10.00 11.24 -4.43
CA GLU A 115 10.04 11.38 -2.96
C GLU A 115 9.42 10.18 -2.24
N MET A 116 8.36 9.58 -2.79
CA MET A 116 7.79 8.36 -2.22
C MET A 116 8.75 7.18 -2.40
N ILE A 117 9.38 7.06 -3.58
CA ILE A 117 10.37 6.01 -3.84
C ILE A 117 11.57 6.16 -2.90
N GLU A 118 12.09 7.38 -2.74
CA GLU A 118 13.17 7.69 -1.79
C GLU A 118 12.79 7.30 -0.36
N TRP A 119 11.59 7.70 0.09
CA TRP A 119 11.09 7.40 1.42
C TRP A 119 10.98 5.89 1.70
N LEU A 120 10.52 5.11 0.71
CA LEU A 120 10.44 3.65 0.80
C LEU A 120 11.84 3.01 0.91
N LEU A 121 12.78 3.45 0.08
CA LEU A 121 14.17 2.98 0.12
C LEU A 121 14.85 3.34 1.45
N ASP A 122 14.56 4.51 2.02
CA ASP A 122 15.06 4.92 3.35
C ASP A 122 14.53 4.06 4.49
N ARG A 123 13.42 3.35 4.26
CA ARG A 123 12.80 2.40 5.21
C ARG A 123 13.19 0.95 4.97
N GLY A 124 14.20 0.72 4.13
CA GLY A 124 14.74 -0.61 3.88
C GLY A 124 13.97 -1.40 2.84
N ALA A 125 13.19 -0.75 1.97
CA ALA A 125 12.70 -1.40 0.76
C ALA A 125 13.90 -1.84 -0.09
N ASP A 126 13.98 -3.12 -0.41
CA ASP A 126 15.02 -3.70 -1.24
C ASP A 126 14.75 -3.34 -2.72
N PRO A 127 15.65 -2.62 -3.40
CA PRO A 127 15.50 -2.35 -4.83
C PRO A 127 15.46 -3.62 -5.69
N ASN A 128 15.96 -4.74 -5.17
CA ASN A 128 15.92 -6.08 -5.78
C ASN A 128 14.89 -7.00 -5.08
N GLY A 129 13.98 -6.44 -4.29
CA GLY A 129 12.93 -7.18 -3.60
C GLY A 129 11.94 -7.88 -4.55
N VAL A 130 10.92 -8.50 -3.95
CA VAL A 130 9.93 -9.28 -4.68
C VAL A 130 9.34 -8.46 -5.84
N TYR A 131 9.57 -8.94 -7.06
CA TYR A 131 9.05 -8.30 -8.27
C TYR A 131 7.56 -8.63 -8.48
N GLY A 132 6.82 -7.71 -9.11
CA GLY A 132 5.44 -7.94 -9.56
C GLY A 132 5.36 -8.14 -11.08
N GLY A 133 4.26 -8.70 -11.59
CA GLY A 133 3.85 -8.62 -13.01
C GLY A 133 3.43 -9.94 -13.67
N VAL A 134 2.46 -9.87 -14.60
CA VAL A 134 1.88 -11.04 -15.32
C VAL A 134 2.88 -11.57 -16.36
N ASP A 135 3.55 -10.70 -17.11
CA ASP A 135 4.42 -11.10 -18.23
C ASP A 135 5.49 -10.03 -18.48
N HIS A 136 6.68 -10.16 -17.86
CA HIS A 136 7.92 -9.40 -18.15
C HIS A 136 8.27 -8.14 -17.33
N CYS A 137 7.72 -7.96 -16.13
CA CYS A 137 8.17 -6.90 -15.23
C CYS A 137 9.30 -7.44 -14.34
N GLY A 138 10.52 -6.93 -14.52
CA GLY A 138 11.66 -7.26 -13.67
C GLY A 138 11.64 -6.52 -12.34
N HIS A 139 12.75 -6.60 -11.60
CA HIS A 139 12.97 -5.84 -10.36
C HIS A 139 12.73 -4.33 -10.54
N SER A 140 12.58 -3.63 -9.41
CA SER A 140 12.15 -2.24 -9.30
C SER A 140 12.75 -1.30 -10.36
N LEU A 141 14.07 -1.38 -10.59
CA LEU A 141 14.75 -0.54 -11.59
C LEU A 141 14.26 -0.76 -13.02
N ARG A 142 14.14 -2.03 -13.47
CA ARG A 142 13.67 -2.32 -14.83
C ARG A 142 12.23 -1.84 -15.02
N LEU A 143 11.39 -2.10 -14.04
CA LEU A 143 10.00 -1.67 -14.04
C LEU A 143 9.90 -0.14 -14.12
N TYR A 144 10.69 0.55 -13.30
CA TYR A 144 10.74 2.00 -13.28
C TYR A 144 11.14 2.56 -14.66
N VAL A 145 12.22 2.05 -15.26
CA VAL A 145 12.71 2.50 -16.57
C VAL A 145 11.66 2.25 -17.67
N GLN A 146 10.97 1.11 -17.65
CA GLN A 146 9.93 0.79 -18.63
C GLN A 146 8.71 1.72 -18.54
N MET A 147 8.40 2.23 -17.36
CA MET A 147 7.25 3.11 -17.12
C MET A 147 7.58 4.61 -17.21
N SER A 148 8.88 4.93 -17.24
CA SER A 148 9.41 6.29 -17.29
C SER A 148 9.37 6.86 -18.70
N ASP A 149 9.31 8.19 -18.75
CA ASP A 149 9.46 8.95 -19.98
C ASP A 149 10.93 8.90 -20.41
N ILE A 150 11.23 8.31 -21.57
CA ILE A 150 12.60 8.04 -22.06
C ILE A 150 13.42 9.33 -22.17
N ASP A 151 12.74 10.47 -22.38
CA ASP A 151 13.37 11.78 -22.56
C ASP A 151 13.67 12.49 -21.23
N LYS A 152 13.33 11.87 -20.08
CA LYS A 152 13.54 12.46 -18.74
C LYS A 152 14.37 11.52 -17.85
N PRO A 153 15.66 11.82 -17.63
CA PRO A 153 16.47 11.07 -16.70
C PRO A 153 16.01 11.35 -15.26
N THR A 154 15.22 10.45 -14.69
CA THR A 154 14.56 10.70 -13.40
C THR A 154 15.50 10.51 -12.20
N LYS A 155 15.15 11.13 -11.07
CA LYS A 155 15.90 11.00 -9.82
C LYS A 155 15.78 9.58 -9.28
N ALA A 156 14.60 8.96 -9.37
CA ALA A 156 14.39 7.62 -8.80
C ALA A 156 15.17 6.50 -9.50
N ALA A 157 15.41 6.56 -10.81
CA ALA A 157 16.28 5.57 -11.47
C ALA A 157 17.71 5.61 -10.90
N ARG A 158 18.26 6.83 -10.68
CA ARG A 158 19.56 7.01 -10.03
C ARG A 158 19.54 6.50 -8.60
N MET A 159 18.54 6.87 -7.81
CA MET A 159 18.41 6.41 -6.42
C MET A 159 18.34 4.88 -6.33
N LEU A 160 17.59 4.21 -7.21
CA LEU A 160 17.54 2.76 -7.23
C LEU A 160 18.92 2.15 -7.48
N ILE A 161 19.69 2.67 -8.44
CA ILE A 161 21.06 2.21 -8.73
C ILE A 161 21.99 2.46 -7.52
N GLU A 162 21.93 3.66 -6.93
CA GLU A 162 22.73 4.03 -5.75
C GLU A 162 22.42 3.16 -4.53
N ARG A 163 21.17 2.69 -4.40
CA ARG A 163 20.74 1.75 -3.35
C ARG A 163 21.00 0.28 -3.70
N GLY A 164 21.66 0.00 -4.82
CA GLY A 164 22.12 -1.35 -5.19
C GLY A 164 21.17 -2.13 -6.09
N ALA A 165 20.25 -1.46 -6.81
CA ALA A 165 19.47 -2.12 -7.84
C ALA A 165 20.38 -2.76 -8.90
N ASP A 166 20.19 -4.05 -9.16
CA ASP A 166 20.95 -4.74 -10.20
C ASP A 166 20.43 -4.33 -11.59
N VAL A 167 21.27 -3.57 -12.30
CA VAL A 167 21.02 -3.05 -13.65
C VAL A 167 20.85 -4.16 -14.69
N ASN A 168 21.39 -5.35 -14.41
CA ASN A 168 21.32 -6.51 -15.29
C ASN A 168 20.22 -7.49 -14.88
N ALA A 169 19.51 -7.21 -13.78
CA ALA A 169 18.47 -8.08 -13.27
C ALA A 169 17.32 -8.16 -14.26
N SER A 170 17.37 -9.22 -15.06
CA SER A 170 16.39 -9.55 -16.06
C SER A 170 15.94 -10.98 -15.81
N LYS A 171 14.69 -11.28 -16.14
CA LYS A 171 14.19 -12.64 -16.16
C LYS A 171 15.10 -13.48 -17.06
N ARG A 172 15.97 -14.30 -16.47
CA ARG A 172 16.64 -15.38 -17.20
C ARG A 172 15.56 -16.41 -17.49
N TYR A 173 15.03 -16.41 -18.71
CA TYR A 173 14.33 -17.59 -19.20
C TYR A 173 15.37 -18.71 -19.31
N ILE A 174 15.49 -19.54 -18.28
CA ILE A 174 16.06 -20.88 -18.41
C ILE A 174 15.03 -21.73 -19.16
N TRP A 175 14.95 -21.55 -20.48
CA TRP A 175 14.43 -22.57 -21.40
C TRP A 175 15.59 -23.05 -22.28
N LEU A 176 16.59 -23.68 -21.65
CA LEU A 176 17.50 -24.59 -22.33
C LEU A 176 17.92 -25.68 -21.33
N GLN A 177 17.11 -26.73 -21.27
CA GLN A 177 17.58 -28.11 -21.11
C GLN A 177 16.81 -28.98 -22.10
#